data_AF-K1UC58-F1
#
_entry.id   AF-K1UC58-F1
#
_cell.length_a   1.000
_cell.length_b   1.000
_cell.length_c   1.000
_cell.angle_alpha   90.00
_cell.angle_beta   90.00
_cell.angle_gamma   90.00
#
_symmetry.space_group_name_H-M   'P 1'
#
loop_
_entity.id
_entity.type
_entity.pdbx_description
1 polymer ?
#
loop_
_entity_poly.entity_id
_entity_poly.type
_entity_poly.pdbx_seq_one_letter_code
_entity_poly.pdbx_strand_id
1 'polypeptide(L)'
;MLFNGGIVSSYIMWTQFFHIKNTYFALLLPNLLMNAMNIMLVRNYYKNSIPFELVEAAEIDGASELKTFWKIMVPLSVPVNVTVGLFTGLAYWNDWINALYYVDDPVYYGIQ
;
A
#
# COMPACT_ATOMS: atom_id res chain seq x y z
N MET A 1 1.67 -1.39 -12.54
CA MET A 1 1.35 -2.72 -13.07
C MET A 1 1.70 -2.71 -14.55
N LEU A 2 2.28 -3.79 -15.08
CA LEU A 2 2.65 -3.89 -16.52
C LEU A 2 1.43 -3.76 -17.45
N PHE A 3 0.22 -4.02 -16.92
CA PHE A 3 -1.05 -3.82 -17.60
C PHE A 3 -2.01 -3.05 -16.68
N ASN A 4 -2.79 -2.13 -17.25
CA ASN A 4 -3.85 -1.38 -16.58
C ASN A 4 -5.03 -1.27 -17.56
N GLY A 5 -6.27 -1.39 -17.06
CA GLY A 5 -7.50 -1.29 -17.87
C GLY A 5 -7.80 0.11 -18.41
N GLY A 6 -6.96 1.11 -18.11
CA GLY A 6 -7.16 2.51 -18.46
C GLY A 6 -7.95 3.28 -17.40
N ILE A 7 -8.00 4.60 -17.57
CA ILE A 7 -8.66 5.53 -16.63
C ILE A 7 -10.17 5.26 -16.56
N VAL A 8 -10.84 5.08 -17.71
CA VAL A 8 -12.29 4.86 -17.76
C VAL A 8 -12.69 3.55 -17.06
N SER A 9 -11.99 2.45 -17.36
CA SER A 9 -12.28 1.16 -16.74
C SER A 9 -12.04 1.18 -15.23
N SER A 10 -10.94 1.83 -14.81
CA SER A 10 -10.63 2.02 -13.39
C SER A 10 -11.70 2.87 -12.69
N TYR A 11 -12.16 3.93 -13.35
CA TYR A 11 -13.21 4.79 -12.82
C TYR A 11 -14.53 4.04 -12.60
N ILE A 12 -14.97 3.27 -13.59
CA ILE A 12 -16.18 2.46 -13.49
C ILE A 12 -16.03 1.43 -12.36
N MET A 13 -14.87 0.78 -12.24
CA MET A 13 -14.60 -0.17 -11.15
C MET A 13 -14.79 0.48 -9.76
N TRP A 14 -14.15 1.62 -9.51
CA TRP A 14 -14.22 2.28 -8.21
C TRP A 14 -15.59 2.87 -7.89
N THR A 15 -16.28 3.43 -8.89
CA THR A 15 -17.57 4.10 -8.66
C THR A 15 -18.77 3.16 -8.70
N GLN A 16 -18.79 2.18 -9.61
CA GLN A 16 -19.95 1.31 -9.85
C GLN A 16 -19.86 -0.04 -9.16
N PHE A 17 -18.66 -0.56 -8.87
CA PHE A 17 -18.53 -1.84 -8.17
C PHE A 17 -18.18 -1.66 -6.70
N PHE A 18 -17.24 -0.77 -6.39
CA PHE A 18 -16.83 -0.50 -5.01
C PHE A 18 -17.61 0.64 -4.33
N HIS A 19 -18.34 1.45 -5.10
CA HIS A 19 -19.16 2.55 -4.60
C HIS A 19 -18.43 3.52 -3.66
N ILE A 20 -17.13 3.76 -3.90
CA ILE A 20 -16.31 4.62 -3.04
C ILE A 20 -16.32 6.10 -3.48
N LYS A 21 -17.13 6.47 -4.48
CA LYS A 21 -17.25 7.87 -4.93
C LYS A 21 -17.69 8.77 -3.77
N ASN A 22 -17.15 9.98 -3.66
CA ASN A 22 -17.44 10.93 -2.57
C ASN A 22 -17.19 10.33 -1.17
N THR A 23 -16.08 9.61 -1.01
CA THR A 23 -15.63 9.11 0.30
C THR A 23 -14.13 9.33 0.44
N TYR A 24 -13.61 9.35 1.67
CA TYR A 24 -12.17 9.39 1.91
C TYR A 24 -11.44 8.19 1.29
N PHE A 25 -12.12 7.05 1.13
CA PHE A 25 -11.55 5.88 0.47
C PHE A 25 -11.25 6.11 -1.01
N ALA A 26 -12.04 6.95 -1.71
CA ALA A 26 -11.77 7.35 -3.09
C ALA A 26 -10.47 8.15 -3.24
N LEU A 27 -10.00 8.81 -2.17
CA LEU A 27 -8.74 9.55 -2.16
C LEU A 27 -7.54 8.65 -1.81
N LEU A 28 -7.77 7.56 -1.07
CA LEU A 28 -6.70 6.71 -0.51
C LEU A 28 -6.48 5.40 -1.27
N LEU A 29 -7.53 4.76 -1.80
CA LEU A 29 -7.42 3.43 -2.41
C LEU A 29 -6.88 3.48 -3.84
N PRO A 30 -7.45 4.31 -4.75
CA PRO A 30 -7.02 4.29 -6.13
C PRO A 30 -5.55 4.73 -6.25
N ASN A 31 -4.74 3.92 -6.92
CA ASN A 31 -3.31 4.17 -7.23
C ASN A 31 -2.32 4.26 -6.05
N LEU A 32 -2.79 4.46 -4.81
CA LEU A 32 -1.95 4.71 -3.64
C LEU A 32 -1.63 3.44 -2.84
N LEU A 33 -2.62 2.62 -2.52
CA LEU A 33 -2.44 1.48 -1.60
C LEU A 33 -1.79 0.24 -2.23
N MET A 34 -1.82 0.09 -3.55
CA MET A 34 -1.33 -1.13 -4.24
C MET A 34 -0.35 -0.82 -5.36
N ASN A 35 0.74 -0.14 -5.03
CA ASN A 35 1.82 0.10 -5.97
C ASN A 35 2.74 -1.14 -6.10
N ALA A 36 2.84 -1.70 -7.31
CA ALA A 36 3.65 -2.89 -7.59
C ALA A 36 5.15 -2.70 -7.26
N MET A 37 5.69 -1.49 -7.42
CA MET A 37 7.09 -1.19 -7.08
C MET A 37 7.31 -1.28 -5.57
N ASN A 38 6.39 -0.72 -4.77
CA ASN A 38 6.47 -0.79 -3.30
C ASN A 38 6.40 -2.25 -2.82
N ILE A 39 5.51 -3.05 -3.40
CA ILE A 39 5.39 -4.48 -3.08
C ILE A 39 6.70 -5.22 -3.42
N MET A 40 7.25 -4.99 -4.61
CA MET A 40 8.50 -5.60 -5.03
C MET A 40 9.65 -5.21 -4.10
N LEU A 41 9.70 -3.94 -3.68
CA LEU A 41 10.72 -3.40 -2.81
C LEU A 41 10.67 -4.04 -1.40
N VAL A 42 9.49 -4.14 -0.78
CA VAL A 42 9.31 -4.84 0.51
C VAL A 42 9.67 -6.31 0.39
N ARG A 43 9.18 -6.99 -0.65
CA ARG A 43 9.47 -8.42 -0.89
C ARG A 43 10.97 -8.67 -1.03
N ASN A 44 11.67 -7.84 -1.81
CA ASN A 44 13.10 -8.00 -2.01
C ASN A 44 13.88 -7.72 -0.72
N TYR A 45 13.45 -6.76 0.08
CA TYR A 45 14.05 -6.51 1.39
C TYR A 45 13.89 -7.73 2.32
N TYR A 46 12.68 -8.31 2.40
CA TYR A 46 12.45 -9.47 3.25
C TYR A 46 13.28 -10.67 2.80
N LYS A 47 13.43 -10.87 1.49
CA LYS A 47 14.19 -11.99 0.94
C LYS A 47 15.71 -11.82 1.08
N ASN A 48 16.23 -10.60 0.89
CA ASN A 48 17.67 -10.38 0.76
C ASN A 48 18.32 -9.81 2.03
N SER A 49 17.56 -9.11 2.87
CA SER A 49 18.08 -8.40 4.05
C SER A 49 17.75 -9.09 5.36
N ILE A 50 16.72 -9.95 5.40
CA ILE A 50 16.38 -10.74 6.59
C ILE A 50 16.93 -12.16 6.40
N PRO A 51 17.89 -12.60 7.24
CA PRO A 51 18.41 -13.96 7.22
C PRO A 51 17.31 -14.98 7.52
N PHE A 52 17.21 -16.05 6.72
CA PHE A 52 16.19 -17.09 6.88
C PHE A 52 16.35 -17.89 8.18
N GLU A 53 17.58 -17.94 8.70
CA GLU A 53 17.95 -18.63 9.94
C GLU A 53 17.20 -18.08 11.16
N LEU A 54 16.79 -16.79 11.13
CA LEU A 54 15.98 -16.19 12.20
C LEU A 54 14.54 -16.73 12.22
N VAL A 55 14.01 -17.08 11.04
CA VAL A 55 12.68 -17.69 10.90
C VAL A 55 12.74 -19.13 11.37
N GLU A 56 13.75 -19.88 10.94
CA GLU A 56 13.98 -21.27 11.36
C GLU A 56 14.18 -21.39 12.88
N ALA A 57 14.95 -20.47 13.49
CA ALA A 57 15.11 -20.43 14.94
C ALA A 57 13.77 -20.19 15.66
N ALA A 58 12.92 -19.30 15.13
CA ALA A 58 11.62 -19.02 15.71
C ALA A 58 10.66 -20.22 15.59
N GLU A 59 10.71 -20.97 14.48
CA GLU A 59 9.96 -22.21 14.30
C GLU A 59 10.41 -23.29 15.28
N ILE A 60 11.73 -23.45 15.50
CA ILE A 60 12.28 -24.36 16.50
C ILE A 60 11.82 -23.99 17.92
N ASP A 61 11.74 -22.69 18.22
CA ASP A 61 11.20 -22.15 19.47
C ASP A 61 9.65 -22.27 19.58
N GLY A 62 9.00 -22.87 18.58
CA GLY A 62 7.55 -23.09 18.54
C GLY A 62 6.72 -21.82 18.31
N ALA A 63 7.32 -20.77 17.74
CA ALA A 63 6.57 -19.58 17.33
C ALA A 63 5.70 -19.89 16.10
N SER A 64 4.45 -19.41 16.11
CA SER A 64 3.59 -19.47 14.92
C SER A 64 4.05 -18.45 13.87
N GLU A 65 3.76 -18.71 12.60
CA GLU A 65 4.06 -17.82 11.46
C GLU A 65 3.66 -16.36 11.72
N LEU A 66 2.44 -16.14 12.23
CA LEU A 66 1.92 -14.81 12.55
C LEU A 66 2.73 -14.13 13.67
N LYS A 67 3.19 -14.92 14.66
CA LYS A 67 4.03 -14.42 15.75
C LYS A 67 5.43 -14.08 15.22
N THR A 68 6.04 -14.93 14.40
CA THR A 68 7.32 -14.69 13.74
C THR A 68 7.25 -13.44 12.87
N PHE A 69 6.19 -13.28 12.09
CA PHE A 69 5.96 -12.10 11.27
C PHE A 69 5.96 -10.82 12.10
N TRP A 70 5.09 -10.72 13.11
CA TRP A 70 4.95 -9.49 13.89
C TRP A 70 6.12 -9.22 14.84
N LYS A 71 6.76 -10.26 15.39
CA LYS A 71 7.83 -10.08 16.39
C LYS A 71 9.23 -10.03 15.80
N ILE A 72 9.45 -10.58 14.60
CA ILE A 72 10.79 -10.68 13.99
C ILE A 72 10.80 -9.94 12.66
N MET A 73 9.95 -10.32 11.71
CA MET A 73 9.99 -9.75 10.36
C MET A 73 9.67 -8.25 10.34
N VAL A 74 8.59 -7.84 11.02
CA VAL A 74 8.14 -6.44 11.03
C VAL A 74 9.18 -5.50 11.67
N PRO A 75 9.74 -5.77 12.87
CA PRO A 75 10.77 -4.91 13.46
C PRO A 75 12.06 -4.82 12.64
N LEU A 76 12.49 -5.93 12.02
CA LEU A 76 13.68 -5.93 11.16
C LEU A 76 13.46 -5.19 9.84
N SER A 77 12.21 -5.05 9.41
CA SER A 77 11.82 -4.34 8.20
C SER A 77 11.55 -2.83 8.37
N VAL A 78 11.84 -2.25 9.55
CA VAL A 78 11.64 -0.82 9.79
C VAL A 78 12.23 0.08 8.68
N PRO A 79 13.47 -0.12 8.19
CA PRO A 79 14.04 0.75 7.15
C PRO A 79 13.23 0.75 5.85
N VAL A 80 12.77 -0.43 5.41
CA VAL A 80 11.98 -0.54 4.17
C VAL A 80 10.57 0.02 4.35
N ASN A 81 9.95 -0.19 5.52
CA ASN A 81 8.62 0.34 5.83
C ASN A 81 8.63 1.87 5.89
N VAL A 82 9.67 2.47 6.48
CA VAL A 82 9.84 3.94 6.48
C VAL A 82 10.00 4.47 5.06
N THR A 83 10.78 3.78 4.22
CA THR A 83 10.99 4.17 2.82
C THR A 83 9.69 4.16 2.02
N VAL A 84 8.93 3.06 2.13
CA VAL A 84 7.63 2.91 1.46
C VAL A 84 6.62 3.92 2.01
N GLY A 85 6.59 4.14 3.32
CA GLY A 85 5.73 5.12 3.98
C GLY A 85 6.00 6.54 3.47
N LEU A 86 7.27 6.93 3.37
CA LEU A 86 7.67 8.23 2.83
C LEU A 86 7.25 8.39 1.37
N PHE A 87 7.55 7.42 0.51
CA PHE A 87 7.17 7.49 -0.91
C PHE A 87 5.67 7.52 -1.11
N THR A 88 4.92 6.74 -0.32
CA THR A 88 3.45 6.73 -0.38
C THR A 88 2.87 8.05 0.14
N GLY A 89 3.41 8.60 1.22
CA GLY A 89 2.99 9.89 1.76
C GLY A 89 3.25 11.05 0.79
N LEU A 90 4.41 11.08 0.14
CA LEU A 90 4.71 12.05 -0.91
C LEU A 90 3.81 11.86 -2.13
N ALA A 91 3.55 10.62 -2.55
CA ALA A 91 2.63 10.35 -3.65
C ALA A 91 1.22 10.87 -3.34
N TYR A 92 0.73 10.62 -2.11
CA TYR A 92 -0.58 11.12 -1.67
C TYR A 92 -0.64 12.64 -1.63
N TRP A 93 0.38 13.28 -1.07
CA TRP A 93 0.45 14.74 -0.96
C TRP A 93 0.43 15.44 -2.33
N ASN A 94 0.95 14.79 -3.36
CA ASN A 94 1.00 15.33 -4.72
C ASN A 94 -0.15 14.81 -5.61
N ASP A 95 -1.10 14.04 -5.07
CA ASP A 95 -2.19 13.46 -5.84
C ASP A 95 -3.43 14.37 -5.87
N TRP A 96 -3.59 15.06 -7.00
CA TRP A 96 -4.76 15.87 -7.31
C TRP A 96 -5.76 15.13 -8.23
N ILE A 97 -5.34 14.01 -8.82
CA ILE A 97 -6.09 13.29 -9.84
C ILE A 97 -7.25 12.53 -9.20
N ASN A 98 -7.02 11.87 -8.07
CA ASN A 98 -8.07 11.14 -7.37
C ASN A 98 -9.21 12.07 -6.91
N ALA A 99 -8.87 13.25 -6.39
CA ALA A 99 -9.86 14.26 -6.02
C ALA A 99 -10.69 14.71 -7.23
N LEU A 100 -10.03 15.04 -8.34
CA LEU A 100 -10.69 15.47 -9.57
C LEU A 100 -11.65 14.42 -10.15
N TYR A 101 -11.29 13.13 -10.05
CA TYR A 101 -12.08 12.07 -10.65
C TYR A 101 -13.21 11.57 -9.74
N TYR A 102 -12.94 11.42 -8.44
CA TYR A 102 -13.84 10.67 -7.55
C TYR A 102 -14.61 11.53 -6.55
N VAL A 103 -14.37 12.85 -6.50
CA VAL A 103 -15.00 13.77 -5.56
C VAL A 103 -15.75 14.89 -6.28
N ASP A 104 -17.05 15.00 -5.99
CA ASP A 104 -17.93 16.10 -6.40
C ASP A 104 -18.51 16.86 -5.18
N ASP A 105 -18.48 16.25 -4.00
CA ASP A 105 -19.07 16.84 -2.78
C ASP A 105 -18.04 17.77 -2.09
N PRO A 106 -18.39 19.06 -1.85
CA PRO A 106 -17.51 20.04 -1.23
C PRO A 106 -16.92 19.64 0.11
N VAL A 107 -17.58 18.74 0.87
CA VAL A 107 -17.09 18.26 2.18
C VAL A 107 -15.77 17.50 2.05
N TYR A 108 -15.51 16.88 0.91
CA TYR A 108 -14.29 16.10 0.66
C TYR A 108 -13.27 16.84 -0.18
N TYR A 109 -13.48 18.12 -0.48
CA TYR A 109 -12.50 18.91 -1.20
C TYR A 109 -11.22 19.05 -0.38
N GLY A 110 -10.11 18.79 -1.06
CA GLY A 110 -8.79 19.04 -0.50
C GLY A 110 -8.57 20.54 -0.30
N ILE A 111 -7.58 20.85 0.53
CA ILE A 111 -7.10 22.23 0.74
C ILE A 111 -6.19 22.68 -0.43
N GLN A 112 -5.87 21.76 -1.35
CA GLN A 112 -5.08 21.95 -2.56
C GLN A 112 -5.97 22.24 -3.75
#